data_AF-A0A553R2H5-F1
#
_entry.id   AF-A0A553R2H5-F1
#
_cell.length_a   1.000
_cell.length_b   1.000
_cell.length_c   1.000
_cell.angle_alpha   90.00
_cell.angle_beta   90.00
_cell.angle_gamma   90.00
#
_symmetry.space_group_name_H-M   'P 1'
#
loop_
_entity.id
_entity.type
_entity.pdbx_description
1 polymer ?
#
loop_
_entity_poly.entity_id
_entity_poly.type
_entity_poly.pdbx_seq_one_letter_code
_entity_poly.pdbx_strand_id
1 'polypeptide(L)'
;WQQRAADSRFEKPEKKTIQEFLQHCKREKYLKMDKVITCFSKRPEACVRLICFPWAVYSIRLPGRESRAKEPFFQNMQEIIDDVITVLLPQLKEKPFALFGHSFGAMTCFAFAEHVKKVYNLEPIHVFLSGASAPYSEARLQAPKRSHLSDEEFISWLTSIGGTPPEILAKAELTKLFLPALKADLYVAEHYRCTRPSTPFLSCPVSCFDGKEDSPHDLQAWRSMTSGDFTVQMLSGGHFYLKEGANEKYLLDHITKHLETAEMDYL
;
A
#
# COMPACT_ATOMS: atom_id res chain seq x y z
N TRP A 1 -60.68 16.34 -42.41
CA TRP A 1 -60.00 15.48 -43.38
C TRP A 1 -58.57 15.25 -42.87
N GLN A 2 -58.43 14.30 -41.94
CA GLN A 2 -57.88 12.94 -42.19
C GLN A 2 -56.34 12.97 -42.29
N GLN A 3 -55.59 12.59 -41.25
CA GLN A 3 -55.26 11.23 -40.77
C GLN A 3 -53.84 10.78 -41.19
N ARG A 4 -53.09 10.26 -40.20
CA ARG A 4 -52.00 9.27 -40.27
C ARG A 4 -50.60 9.75 -40.70
N ALA A 5 -49.49 9.20 -40.20
CA ALA A 5 -49.20 8.33 -39.05
C ALA A 5 -47.66 8.20 -38.97
N ALA A 6 -47.17 7.92 -37.75
CA ALA A 6 -46.00 7.08 -37.41
C ALA A 6 -44.65 7.31 -38.13
N ASP A 7 -43.63 7.75 -37.38
CA ASP A 7 -42.55 6.82 -36.97
C ASP A 7 -41.74 7.42 -35.80
N SER A 8 -42.18 7.16 -34.56
CA SER A 8 -41.42 7.43 -33.34
C SER A 8 -40.78 6.13 -32.85
N ARG A 9 -39.64 5.75 -33.40
CA ARG A 9 -38.76 4.75 -32.77
C ARG A 9 -37.86 5.43 -31.74
N PHE A 10 -38.50 5.88 -30.66
CA PHE A 10 -37.82 5.91 -29.37
C PHE A 10 -38.01 4.52 -28.77
N GLU A 11 -37.02 3.64 -28.99
CA GLU A 11 -36.88 2.45 -28.16
C GLU A 11 -36.80 2.92 -26.71
N LYS A 12 -37.83 2.59 -25.93
CA LYS A 12 -37.80 2.77 -24.48
C LYS A 12 -36.59 1.98 -23.95
N PRO A 13 -35.75 2.55 -23.08
CA PRO A 13 -34.71 1.75 -22.44
C PRO A 13 -35.42 0.66 -21.64
N GLU A 14 -35.17 -0.59 -22.01
CA GLU A 14 -35.59 -1.75 -21.23
C GLU A 14 -35.18 -1.51 -19.79
N LYS A 15 -36.13 -1.68 -18.87
CA LYS A 15 -35.88 -1.71 -17.43
C LYS A 15 -34.98 -2.92 -17.13
N LYS A 16 -33.68 -2.80 -17.41
CA LYS A 16 -32.66 -3.55 -16.66
C LYS A 16 -33.02 -3.31 -15.21
N THR A 17 -33.41 -4.38 -14.53
CA THR A 17 -33.94 -4.25 -13.17
C THR A 17 -32.90 -3.57 -12.32
N ILE A 18 -33.31 -2.72 -11.38
CA ILE A 18 -32.39 -2.05 -10.44
C ILE A 18 -31.47 -3.10 -9.79
N GLN A 19 -31.95 -4.33 -9.59
CA GLN A 19 -31.16 -5.48 -9.13
C GLN A 19 -30.05 -5.90 -10.10
N GLU A 20 -30.30 -6.01 -11.41
CA GLU A 20 -29.25 -6.31 -12.41
C GLU A 20 -28.22 -5.20 -12.52
N PHE A 21 -28.65 -3.93 -12.44
CA PHE A 21 -27.73 -2.79 -12.37
C PHE A 21 -26.87 -2.83 -11.10
N LEU A 22 -27.48 -3.06 -9.93
CA LEU A 22 -26.77 -3.21 -8.66
C LEU A 22 -25.83 -4.44 -8.67
N GLN A 23 -26.23 -5.54 -9.29
CA GLN A 23 -25.39 -6.74 -9.41
C GLN A 23 -24.23 -6.53 -10.38
N HIS A 24 -24.44 -5.81 -11.48
CA HIS A 24 -23.41 -5.39 -12.40
C HIS A 24 -22.43 -4.41 -11.71
N CYS A 25 -22.93 -3.38 -11.02
CA CYS A 25 -22.09 -2.47 -10.23
C CYS A 25 -21.32 -3.19 -9.13
N LYS A 26 -21.92 -4.17 -8.44
CA LYS A 26 -21.22 -5.02 -7.48
C LYS A 26 -20.13 -5.82 -8.17
N ARG A 27 -20.42 -6.48 -9.28
CA ARG A 27 -19.45 -7.29 -10.05
C ARG A 27 -18.31 -6.44 -10.59
N GLU A 28 -18.58 -5.27 -11.14
CA GLU A 28 -17.57 -4.31 -11.57
C GLU A 28 -16.73 -3.79 -10.40
N LYS A 29 -17.34 -3.51 -9.24
CA LYS A 29 -16.63 -3.15 -8.01
C LYS A 29 -15.70 -4.28 -7.54
N TYR A 30 -16.15 -5.54 -7.59
CA TYR A 30 -15.33 -6.70 -7.25
C TYR A 30 -14.19 -6.91 -8.26
N LEU A 31 -14.46 -6.80 -9.57
CA LEU A 31 -13.43 -6.87 -10.62
C LEU A 31 -12.38 -5.76 -10.45
N LYS A 32 -12.81 -4.53 -10.16
CA LYS A 32 -11.92 -3.39 -9.89
C LYS A 32 -11.13 -3.60 -8.61
N MET A 33 -11.74 -4.19 -7.59
CA MET A 33 -11.04 -4.51 -6.36
C MET A 33 -10.01 -5.61 -6.55
N ASP A 34 -10.35 -6.75 -7.17
CA ASP A 34 -9.39 -7.84 -7.41
C ASP A 34 -8.26 -7.43 -8.38
N LYS A 35 -8.48 -6.37 -9.17
CA LYS A 35 -7.48 -5.74 -10.02
C LYS A 35 -6.43 -4.96 -9.21
N VAL A 36 -6.86 -4.18 -8.21
CA VAL A 36 -6.01 -3.27 -7.42
C VAL A 36 -5.55 -3.90 -6.12
N ILE A 37 -6.34 -4.81 -5.54
CA ILE A 37 -6.16 -5.36 -4.20
C ILE A 37 -6.29 -6.87 -4.26
N THR A 38 -5.36 -7.57 -3.62
CA THR A 38 -5.43 -9.01 -3.43
C THR A 38 -5.58 -9.31 -1.94
N CYS A 39 -6.65 -10.02 -1.57
CA CYS A 39 -6.83 -10.54 -0.22
C CYS A 39 -6.60 -12.06 -0.26
N PHE A 40 -5.42 -12.50 0.17
CA PHE A 40 -5.01 -13.91 0.13
C PHE A 40 -5.79 -14.78 1.11
N SER A 41 -6.34 -14.19 2.16
CA SER A 41 -7.14 -14.88 3.17
C SER A 41 -8.33 -14.01 3.55
N LYS A 42 -9.48 -14.28 2.95
CA LYS A 42 -10.73 -13.57 3.27
C LYS A 42 -11.24 -14.05 4.62
N ARG A 43 -11.32 -13.14 5.59
CA ARG A 43 -11.97 -13.34 6.88
C ARG A 43 -13.09 -12.32 7.05
N PRO A 44 -14.29 -12.57 6.50
CA PRO A 44 -15.39 -11.59 6.54
C PRO A 44 -15.81 -11.24 7.97
N GLU A 45 -15.68 -12.20 8.90
CA GLU A 45 -15.96 -12.04 10.33
C GLU A 45 -14.88 -11.29 11.11
N ALA A 46 -13.74 -10.94 10.49
CA ALA A 46 -12.71 -10.16 11.18
C ALA A 46 -13.25 -8.78 11.56
N CYS A 47 -13.00 -8.36 12.80
CA CYS A 47 -13.45 -7.09 13.34
C CYS A 47 -12.61 -5.91 12.83
N VAL A 48 -11.34 -6.17 12.49
CA VAL A 48 -10.40 -5.19 11.94
C VAL A 48 -9.93 -5.61 10.55
N ARG A 49 -9.73 -4.63 9.66
CA ARG A 49 -9.09 -4.82 8.35
C ARG A 49 -7.61 -4.43 8.42
N LEU A 50 -6.70 -5.38 8.20
CA LEU A 50 -5.28 -5.06 7.99
C LEU A 50 -5.02 -4.79 6.50
N ILE A 51 -4.65 -3.56 6.18
CA ILE A 51 -4.29 -3.13 4.81
C ILE A 51 -2.77 -3.09 4.73
N CYS A 52 -2.20 -4.01 3.95
CA CYS A 52 -0.78 -4.01 3.67
C CYS A 52 -0.48 -3.15 2.43
N PHE A 53 0.64 -2.43 2.40
CA PHE A 53 1.19 -1.80 1.19
C PHE A 53 2.51 -2.49 0.84
N PRO A 54 2.68 -3.05 -0.38
CA PRO A 54 3.87 -3.84 -0.72
C PRO A 54 5.03 -2.98 -1.24
N TRP A 55 6.25 -3.53 -1.14
CA TRP A 55 7.30 -3.36 -2.15
C TRP A 55 7.36 -4.57 -3.10
N ALA A 56 7.10 -5.79 -2.61
CA ALA A 56 7.06 -6.99 -3.43
C ALA A 56 6.07 -8.00 -2.85
N VAL A 57 4.90 -8.06 -3.50
CA VAL A 57 3.82 -9.06 -3.32
C VAL A 57 3.00 -8.92 -2.03
N TYR A 58 1.67 -9.06 -2.23
CA TYR A 58 0.67 -9.56 -1.27
C TYR A 58 -0.51 -8.66 -0.83
N SER A 59 -0.74 -7.46 -1.38
CA SER A 59 -2.05 -6.80 -1.12
C SER A 59 -2.47 -5.72 -2.09
N ILE A 60 -1.59 -4.83 -2.54
CA ILE A 60 -1.93 -3.79 -3.53
C ILE A 60 -1.13 -4.05 -4.81
N ARG A 61 -1.84 -4.30 -5.92
CA ARG A 61 -1.26 -4.57 -7.23
C ARG A 61 -1.12 -3.27 -8.00
N LEU A 62 0.10 -2.74 -7.98
CA LEU A 62 0.49 -1.58 -8.78
C LEU A 62 0.58 -1.93 -10.28
N PRO A 63 0.36 -0.97 -11.20
CA PRO A 63 0.51 -1.15 -12.64
C PRO A 63 1.88 -1.72 -13.06
N GLY A 64 1.92 -2.29 -14.27
CA GLY A 64 3.15 -2.75 -14.91
C GLY A 64 3.66 -4.12 -14.43
N ARG A 65 2.85 -4.86 -13.67
CA ARG A 65 3.13 -6.23 -13.23
C ARG A 65 1.87 -7.08 -13.19
N GLU A 66 2.04 -8.40 -13.19
CA GLU A 66 0.95 -9.38 -13.02
C GLU A 66 -0.24 -9.09 -13.96
N SER A 67 -1.47 -9.06 -13.44
CA SER A 67 -2.69 -8.77 -14.20
C SER A 67 -2.76 -7.34 -14.75
N ARG A 68 -1.84 -6.45 -14.36
CA ARG A 68 -1.76 -5.05 -14.79
C ARG A 68 -0.52 -4.76 -15.63
N ALA A 69 0.14 -5.78 -16.19
CA ALA A 69 1.40 -5.65 -16.93
C ALA A 69 1.35 -4.69 -18.13
N LYS A 70 0.16 -4.46 -18.72
CA LYS A 70 -0.04 -3.55 -19.86
C LYS A 70 -0.39 -2.12 -19.45
N GLU A 71 -0.61 -1.88 -18.15
CA GLU A 71 -0.93 -0.53 -17.65
C GLU A 71 0.36 0.27 -17.42
N PRO A 72 0.36 1.57 -17.71
CA PRO A 72 1.52 2.41 -17.48
C PRO A 72 1.86 2.48 -15.98
N PHE A 73 3.15 2.52 -15.65
CA PHE A 73 3.59 2.69 -14.27
C PHE A 73 3.11 4.03 -13.69
N PHE A 74 2.82 4.05 -12.40
CA PHE A 74 2.56 5.29 -11.70
C PHE A 74 3.80 6.19 -11.68
N GLN A 75 3.56 7.50 -11.75
CA GLN A 75 4.62 8.51 -11.82
C GLN A 75 4.80 9.26 -10.50
N ASN A 76 3.82 9.18 -9.59
CA ASN A 76 3.89 9.83 -8.29
C ASN A 76 3.03 9.10 -7.25
N MET A 77 3.23 9.46 -5.98
CA MET A 77 2.54 8.83 -4.85
C MET A 77 1.03 9.09 -4.89
N GLN A 78 0.58 10.25 -5.38
CA GLN A 78 -0.84 10.60 -5.41
C GLN A 78 -1.63 9.66 -6.32
N GLU A 79 -1.07 9.26 -7.46
CA GLU A 79 -1.71 8.27 -8.35
C GLU A 79 -1.93 6.92 -7.66
N ILE A 80 -0.97 6.49 -6.83
CA ILE A 80 -1.13 5.26 -6.02
C ILE A 80 -2.28 5.43 -5.03
N ILE A 81 -2.31 6.56 -4.33
CA ILE A 81 -3.34 6.85 -3.33
C ILE A 81 -4.72 6.93 -3.97
N ASP A 82 -4.86 7.60 -5.12
CA ASP A 82 -6.13 7.74 -5.83
C ASP A 82 -6.69 6.39 -6.29
N ASP A 83 -5.83 5.52 -6.84
CA ASP A 83 -6.25 4.19 -7.31
C ASP A 83 -6.68 3.29 -6.14
N VAL A 84 -5.94 3.32 -5.03
CA VAL A 84 -6.24 2.53 -3.82
C VAL A 84 -7.51 3.03 -3.13
N ILE A 85 -7.66 4.36 -2.95
CA ILE A 85 -8.83 4.95 -2.28
C ILE A 85 -10.11 4.69 -3.06
N THR A 86 -10.06 4.77 -4.39
CA THR A 86 -11.22 4.50 -5.25
C THR A 86 -11.81 3.11 -4.98
N VAL A 87 -10.96 2.16 -4.58
CA VAL A 87 -11.37 0.80 -4.24
C VAL A 87 -11.70 0.64 -2.76
N LEU A 88 -10.89 1.18 -1.86
CA LEU A 88 -11.00 0.93 -0.41
C LEU A 88 -12.02 1.80 0.32
N LEU A 89 -12.30 3.02 -0.14
CA LEU A 89 -13.04 4.02 0.63
C LEU A 89 -14.37 3.52 1.23
N PRO A 90 -15.23 2.77 0.50
CA PRO A 90 -16.46 2.26 1.10
C PRO A 90 -16.18 1.27 2.25
N GLN A 91 -15.14 0.45 2.13
CA GLN A 91 -14.76 -0.55 3.12
C GLN A 91 -14.14 0.11 4.36
N LEU A 92 -13.39 1.20 4.21
CA LEU A 92 -12.83 1.94 5.35
C LEU A 92 -13.92 2.53 6.27
N LYS A 93 -15.12 2.77 5.73
CA LYS A 93 -16.27 3.30 6.50
C LYS A 93 -17.06 2.22 7.23
N GLU A 94 -16.86 0.95 6.88
CA GLU A 94 -17.66 -0.15 7.42
C GLU A 94 -17.06 -0.79 8.68
N LYS A 95 -15.74 -0.85 8.79
CA LYS A 95 -15.03 -1.42 9.94
C LYS A 95 -13.71 -0.69 10.18
N PRO A 96 -13.19 -0.71 11.42
CA PRO A 96 -11.84 -0.30 11.72
C PRO A 96 -10.81 -0.92 10.78
N PHE A 97 -9.74 -0.17 10.52
CA PHE A 97 -8.63 -0.64 9.72
C PHE A 97 -7.30 -0.29 10.36
N ALA A 98 -6.29 -1.12 10.09
CA ALA A 98 -4.90 -0.87 10.44
C ALA A 98 -4.04 -0.95 9.19
N LEU A 99 -2.87 -0.34 9.23
CA LEU A 99 -1.94 -0.28 8.10
C LEU A 99 -0.65 -1.01 8.42
N PHE A 100 -0.14 -1.80 7.48
CA PHE A 100 1.21 -2.36 7.54
C PHE A 100 1.97 -2.03 6.25
N GLY A 101 3.19 -1.52 6.38
CA GLY A 101 4.01 -1.22 5.22
C GLY A 101 5.49 -1.47 5.51
N HIS A 102 6.16 -2.11 4.55
CA HIS A 102 7.61 -2.31 4.58
C HIS A 102 8.28 -1.52 3.46
N SER A 103 9.40 -0.84 3.74
CA SER A 103 10.17 -0.04 2.79
C SER A 103 9.26 0.99 2.09
N PHE A 104 9.13 0.93 0.77
CA PHE A 104 8.18 1.75 -0.01
C PHE A 104 6.75 1.69 0.54
N GLY A 105 6.31 0.51 0.97
CA GLY A 105 5.00 0.32 1.58
C GLY A 105 4.81 1.17 2.84
N ALA A 106 5.85 1.38 3.65
CA ALA A 106 5.78 2.25 4.83
C ALA A 106 5.55 3.72 4.41
N MET A 107 6.21 4.18 3.35
CA MET A 107 5.98 5.51 2.78
C MET A 107 4.56 5.64 2.20
N THR A 108 4.03 4.59 1.57
CA THR A 108 2.66 4.58 1.06
C THR A 108 1.64 4.55 2.20
N CYS A 109 1.89 3.82 3.30
CA CYS A 109 1.06 3.88 4.51
C CYS A 109 0.93 5.31 5.03
N PHE A 110 2.03 6.06 5.08
CA PHE A 110 2.02 7.47 5.48
C PHE A 110 1.15 8.32 4.56
N ALA A 111 1.41 8.25 3.25
CA ALA A 111 0.69 9.04 2.26
C ALA A 111 -0.82 8.71 2.27
N PHE A 112 -1.16 7.43 2.43
CA PHE A 112 -2.53 6.97 2.54
C PHE A 112 -3.19 7.48 3.83
N ALA A 113 -2.56 7.27 4.98
CA ALA A 113 -3.08 7.71 6.28
C ALA A 113 -3.30 9.23 6.32
N GLU A 114 -2.33 9.99 5.82
CA GLU A 114 -2.41 11.45 5.72
C GLU A 114 -3.58 11.87 4.82
N HIS A 115 -3.71 11.27 3.63
CA HIS A 115 -4.78 11.59 2.70
C HIS A 115 -6.16 11.24 3.28
N VAL A 116 -6.36 10.03 3.82
CA VAL A 116 -7.68 9.62 4.34
C VAL A 116 -8.09 10.42 5.56
N LYS A 117 -7.13 10.84 6.39
CA LYS A 117 -7.40 11.75 7.51
C LYS A 117 -7.81 13.13 7.01
N LYS A 118 -7.04 13.74 6.11
CA LYS A 118 -7.29 15.09 5.61
C LYS A 118 -8.58 15.21 4.78
N VAL A 119 -8.86 14.22 3.93
CA VAL A 119 -9.96 14.30 2.94
C VAL A 119 -11.25 13.67 3.47
N TYR A 120 -11.16 12.59 4.24
CA TYR A 120 -12.33 11.82 4.68
C TYR A 120 -12.52 11.79 6.20
N ASN A 121 -11.62 12.41 6.97
CA ASN A 121 -11.58 12.34 8.43
C ASN A 121 -11.60 10.89 8.96
N LEU A 122 -10.99 9.97 8.22
CA LEU A 122 -10.81 8.58 8.62
C LEU A 122 -9.42 8.37 9.17
N GLU A 123 -9.28 7.46 10.12
CA GLU A 123 -8.00 7.16 10.77
C GLU A 123 -7.85 5.65 10.97
N PRO A 124 -6.65 5.09 10.76
CA PRO A 124 -6.38 3.72 11.17
C PRO A 124 -6.41 3.61 12.71
N ILE A 125 -6.68 2.41 13.23
CA ILE A 125 -6.55 2.12 14.67
C ILE A 125 -5.11 1.82 15.08
N HIS A 126 -4.25 1.47 14.12
CA HIS A 126 -2.81 1.27 14.31
C HIS A 126 -2.07 1.39 12.98
N VAL A 127 -0.84 1.90 13.01
CA VAL A 127 0.07 1.90 11.85
C VAL A 127 1.37 1.17 12.18
N PHE A 128 1.68 0.14 11.41
CA PHE A 128 2.92 -0.64 11.50
C PHE A 128 3.83 -0.28 10.32
N LEU A 129 5.02 0.25 10.62
CA LEU A 129 5.98 0.74 9.64
C LEU A 129 7.28 -0.05 9.78
N SER A 130 7.86 -0.50 8.67
CA SER A 130 9.00 -1.41 8.70
C SER A 130 10.06 -1.00 7.67
N GLY A 131 11.34 -0.96 8.06
CA GLY A 131 12.48 -0.82 7.14
C GLY A 131 12.45 0.45 6.28
N ALA A 132 12.07 1.59 6.86
CA ALA A 132 12.02 2.86 6.14
C ALA A 132 12.12 4.05 7.08
N SER A 133 12.82 5.09 6.64
CA SER A 133 12.73 6.44 7.23
C SER A 133 11.40 7.11 6.86
N ALA A 134 10.94 8.05 7.68
CA ALA A 134 9.80 8.89 7.32
C ALA A 134 10.05 9.66 6.00
N PRO A 135 9.02 9.93 5.17
CA PRO A 135 9.23 10.56 3.86
C PRO A 135 9.84 11.97 3.92
N TYR A 136 9.65 12.66 5.05
CA TYR A 136 10.19 13.98 5.37
C TYR A 136 11.50 13.94 6.18
N SER A 137 12.08 12.76 6.42
CA SER A 137 13.40 12.65 7.07
C SER A 137 14.49 13.22 6.17
N GLU A 138 15.37 14.04 6.75
CA GLU A 138 16.53 14.60 6.04
C GLU A 138 17.46 13.51 5.51
N ALA A 139 17.73 12.48 6.32
CA ALA A 139 18.56 11.35 5.93
C ALA A 139 18.04 10.67 4.66
N ARG A 140 16.71 10.52 4.55
CA ARG A 140 16.07 9.97 3.35
C ARG A 140 16.10 10.94 2.17
N LEU A 141 15.88 12.23 2.41
CA LEU A 141 15.88 13.25 1.35
C LEU A 141 17.26 13.43 0.71
N GLN A 142 18.33 13.15 1.45
CA GLN A 142 19.72 13.20 0.99
C GLN A 142 20.24 11.86 0.45
N ALA A 143 19.48 10.77 0.60
CA ALA A 143 19.89 9.46 0.14
C ALA A 143 20.11 9.44 -1.39
N PRO A 144 21.12 8.70 -1.88
CA PRO A 144 21.39 8.63 -3.31
C PRO A 144 20.22 7.97 -4.03
N LYS A 145 19.81 8.62 -5.12
CA LYS A 145 18.81 8.08 -6.05
C LYS A 145 19.43 6.91 -6.83
N ARG A 146 18.63 5.87 -7.05
CA ARG A 146 19.01 4.63 -7.71
C ARG A 146 18.04 4.24 -8.83
N SER A 147 16.87 4.88 -8.93
CA SER A 147 15.90 4.57 -9.99
C SER A 147 16.43 4.81 -11.41
N HIS A 148 17.50 5.60 -11.56
CA HIS A 148 18.13 5.97 -12.83
C HIS A 148 19.38 5.15 -13.18
N LEU A 149 19.81 4.24 -12.29
CA LEU A 149 20.97 3.38 -12.52
C LEU A 149 20.76 2.50 -13.75
N SER A 150 21.86 2.00 -14.32
CA SER A 150 21.79 0.94 -15.34
C SER A 150 21.09 -0.31 -14.76
N ASP A 151 20.65 -1.23 -15.62
CA ASP A 151 20.04 -2.47 -15.12
C ASP A 151 21.05 -3.29 -14.30
N GLU A 152 22.32 -3.34 -14.74
CA GLU A 152 23.40 -4.05 -14.05
C GLU A 152 23.70 -3.45 -12.67
N GLU A 153 23.82 -2.12 -12.60
CA GLU A 153 24.05 -1.40 -11.34
C GLU A 153 22.86 -1.56 -10.38
N PHE A 154 21.63 -1.52 -10.91
CA PHE A 154 20.43 -1.71 -10.13
C PHE A 154 20.31 -3.13 -9.59
N ILE A 155 20.65 -4.15 -10.39
CA ILE A 155 20.69 -5.56 -9.95
C ILE A 155 21.75 -5.75 -8.86
N SER A 156 22.93 -5.14 -9.02
CA SER A 156 23.99 -5.19 -8.01
C SER A 156 23.50 -4.60 -6.68
N TRP A 157 22.80 -3.47 -6.73
CA TRP A 157 22.16 -2.87 -5.55
C TRP A 157 21.05 -3.74 -4.96
N LEU A 158 20.14 -4.29 -5.77
CA LEU A 158 19.10 -5.23 -5.30
C LEU A 158 19.72 -6.44 -4.61
N THR A 159 20.84 -6.94 -5.13
CA THR A 159 21.57 -8.06 -4.54
C THR A 159 22.14 -7.70 -3.17
N SER A 160 22.65 -6.47 -3.01
CA SER A 160 23.26 -6.04 -1.74
C SER A 160 22.24 -5.76 -0.64
N ILE A 161 21.05 -5.25 -0.98
CA ILE A 161 19.97 -5.06 0.01
C ILE A 161 19.18 -6.36 0.28
N GLY A 162 19.26 -7.32 -0.64
CA GLY A 162 18.55 -8.59 -0.56
C GLY A 162 17.09 -8.54 -1.02
N GLY A 163 16.29 -9.51 -0.58
CA GLY A 163 14.84 -9.57 -0.82
C GLY A 163 14.39 -10.12 -2.17
N THR A 164 15.25 -10.06 -3.19
CA THR A 164 15.06 -10.79 -4.44
C THR A 164 15.93 -12.05 -4.43
N PRO A 165 15.35 -13.26 -4.59
CA PRO A 165 16.12 -14.50 -4.65
C PRO A 165 17.22 -14.45 -5.72
N PRO A 166 18.47 -14.86 -5.41
CA PRO A 166 19.56 -14.85 -6.38
C PRO A 166 19.25 -15.62 -7.67
N GLU A 167 18.45 -16.68 -7.59
CA GLU A 167 18.04 -17.50 -8.74
C GLU A 167 17.14 -16.73 -9.72
N ILE A 168 16.42 -15.72 -9.23
CA ILE A 168 15.61 -14.82 -10.05
C ILE A 168 16.52 -13.79 -10.72
N LEU A 169 17.46 -13.20 -9.97
CA LEU A 169 18.40 -12.19 -10.48
C LEU A 169 19.36 -12.78 -11.53
N ALA A 170 19.70 -14.06 -11.42
CA ALA A 170 20.57 -14.78 -12.36
C ALA A 170 19.90 -15.05 -13.74
N LYS A 171 18.58 -14.89 -13.86
CA LYS A 171 17.83 -15.19 -15.08
C LYS A 171 17.43 -13.90 -15.80
N ALA A 172 18.19 -13.52 -16.83
CA ALA A 172 17.98 -12.28 -17.60
C ALA A 172 16.51 -12.07 -18.05
N GLU A 173 15.84 -13.12 -18.50
CA GLU A 173 14.43 -13.04 -18.94
C GLU A 173 13.45 -12.76 -17.79
N LEU A 174 13.73 -13.24 -16.58
CA LEU A 174 12.94 -12.89 -15.40
C LEU A 174 13.25 -11.46 -14.97
N THR A 175 14.52 -11.08 -14.96
CA THR A 175 14.99 -9.75 -14.59
C THR A 175 14.34 -8.66 -15.45
N LYS A 176 14.27 -8.85 -16.77
CA LYS A 176 13.55 -7.94 -17.69
C LYS A 176 12.06 -7.75 -17.36
N LEU A 177 11.43 -8.73 -16.72
CA LEU A 177 10.00 -8.69 -16.42
C LEU A 177 9.66 -7.80 -15.22
N PHE A 178 10.49 -7.79 -14.17
CA PHE A 178 10.19 -7.07 -12.93
C PHE A 178 11.01 -5.80 -12.71
N LEU A 179 12.20 -5.68 -13.32
CA LEU A 179 13.06 -4.49 -13.14
C LEU A 179 12.35 -3.17 -13.49
N PRO A 180 11.63 -3.05 -14.62
CA PRO A 180 10.95 -1.80 -14.95
C PRO A 180 9.96 -1.36 -13.86
N ALA A 181 9.22 -2.32 -13.29
CA ALA A 181 8.26 -2.05 -12.23
C ALA A 181 8.96 -1.62 -10.93
N LEU A 182 10.05 -2.30 -10.54
CA LEU A 182 10.84 -1.91 -9.35
C LEU A 182 11.48 -0.53 -9.49
N LYS A 183 12.02 -0.21 -10.67
CA LYS A 183 12.58 1.12 -10.95
C LYS A 183 11.50 2.20 -10.91
N ALA A 184 10.30 1.92 -11.42
CA ALA A 184 9.18 2.87 -11.37
C ALA A 184 8.69 3.09 -9.93
N ASP A 185 8.55 2.05 -9.12
CA ASP A 185 8.16 2.17 -7.72
C ASP A 185 9.21 2.96 -6.93
N LEU A 186 10.50 2.65 -7.13
CA LEU A 186 11.58 3.40 -6.51
C LEU A 186 11.61 4.84 -7.00
N TYR A 187 11.32 5.12 -8.28
CA TYR A 187 11.20 6.48 -8.79
C TYR A 187 10.13 7.25 -8.02
N VAL A 188 8.93 6.68 -7.82
CA VAL A 188 7.88 7.28 -7.01
C VAL A 188 8.36 7.51 -5.58
N ALA A 189 9.01 6.52 -4.97
CA ALA A 189 9.57 6.61 -3.63
C ALA A 189 10.59 7.75 -3.53
N GLU A 190 11.52 7.89 -4.47
CA GLU A 190 12.59 8.89 -4.50
C GLU A 190 12.10 10.31 -4.77
N HIS A 191 11.00 10.45 -5.51
CA HIS A 191 10.42 11.75 -5.88
C HIS A 191 9.27 12.17 -4.96
N TYR A 192 8.77 11.29 -4.10
CA TYR A 192 7.78 11.66 -3.10
C TYR A 192 8.35 12.72 -2.14
N ARG A 193 7.64 13.84 -2.00
CA ARG A 193 7.97 14.96 -1.13
C ARG A 193 6.74 15.30 -0.30
N CYS A 194 6.94 15.52 1.00
CA CYS A 194 5.93 16.02 1.91
C CYS A 194 6.61 16.87 2.99
N THR A 195 5.83 17.75 3.61
CA THR A 195 6.31 18.55 4.74
C THR A 195 6.24 17.72 6.01
N ARG A 196 7.22 17.87 6.90
CA ARG A 196 7.14 17.30 8.26
C ARG A 196 5.90 17.90 8.96
N PRO A 197 5.00 17.08 9.53
CA PRO A 197 3.85 17.60 10.26
C PRO A 197 4.29 18.49 11.42
N SER A 198 3.74 19.71 11.51
CA SER A 198 3.95 20.60 12.65
C SER A 198 3.23 20.12 13.90
N THR A 199 2.12 19.41 13.71
CA THR A 199 1.37 18.69 14.75
C THR A 199 1.03 17.30 14.23
N PRO A 200 0.96 16.27 15.11
CA PRO A 200 0.46 14.97 14.73
C PRO A 200 -0.93 15.05 14.08
N PHE A 201 -1.12 14.31 12.99
CA PHE A 201 -2.44 14.19 12.34
C PHE A 201 -3.14 12.88 12.70
N LEU A 202 -2.41 11.92 13.27
CA LEU A 202 -2.93 10.70 13.86
C LEU A 202 -2.92 10.81 15.39
N SER A 203 -3.84 10.09 15.99
CA SER A 203 -3.98 9.80 17.41
C SER A 203 -3.77 8.30 17.73
N CYS A 204 -3.87 7.43 16.72
CA CYS A 204 -3.63 5.99 16.86
C CYS A 204 -2.15 5.66 17.14
N PRO A 205 -1.87 4.52 17.79
CA PRO A 205 -0.50 4.06 17.98
C PRO A 205 0.25 3.78 16.66
N VAL A 206 1.56 3.98 16.70
CA VAL A 206 2.48 3.70 15.59
C VAL A 206 3.63 2.81 16.09
N SER A 207 3.81 1.65 15.46
CA SER A 207 4.93 0.75 15.74
C SER A 207 5.89 0.73 14.55
N CYS A 208 7.17 1.04 14.81
CA CYS A 208 8.24 1.00 13.83
C CYS A 208 9.16 -0.19 14.07
N PHE A 209 9.57 -0.86 13.00
CA PHE A 209 10.47 -2.01 13.03
C PHE A 209 11.62 -1.83 12.04
N ASP A 210 12.82 -2.28 12.39
CA ASP A 210 13.95 -2.24 11.46
C ASP A 210 14.97 -3.36 11.72
N GLY A 211 15.79 -3.63 10.70
CA GLY A 211 16.87 -4.62 10.77
C GLY A 211 18.12 -4.02 11.41
N LYS A 212 18.77 -4.74 12.32
CA LYS A 212 20.03 -4.31 12.96
C LYS A 212 21.19 -4.24 11.97
N GLU A 213 21.15 -5.07 10.93
CA GLU A 213 22.15 -5.15 9.87
C GLU A 213 21.68 -4.43 8.59
N ASP A 214 20.56 -3.71 8.64
CA ASP A 214 20.09 -2.88 7.54
C ASP A 214 20.86 -1.53 7.47
N SER A 215 20.74 -0.85 6.34
CA SER A 215 21.12 0.55 6.22
C SER A 215 20.33 1.38 7.25
N PRO A 216 20.97 2.27 8.02
CA PRO A 216 20.28 3.01 9.07
C PRO A 216 19.11 3.85 8.56
N HIS A 217 17.93 3.63 9.14
CA HIS A 217 16.76 4.48 8.94
C HIS A 217 16.54 5.43 10.11
N ASP A 218 16.05 6.63 9.80
CA ASP A 218 15.60 7.61 10.79
C ASP A 218 14.18 7.26 11.25
N LEU A 219 14.08 6.23 12.10
CA LEU A 219 12.81 5.74 12.61
C LEU A 219 12.14 6.75 13.54
N GLN A 220 12.92 7.56 14.25
CA GLN A 220 12.40 8.56 15.19
C GLN A 220 11.62 9.68 14.48
N ALA A 221 11.94 9.98 13.21
CA ALA A 221 11.16 10.93 12.44
C ALA A 221 9.67 10.56 12.35
N TRP A 222 9.32 9.27 12.38
CA TRP A 222 7.92 8.82 12.36
C TRP A 222 7.10 9.31 13.55
N ARG A 223 7.72 9.61 14.70
CA ARG A 223 7.01 10.13 15.90
C ARG A 223 6.14 11.34 15.59
N SER A 224 6.55 12.20 14.64
CA SER A 224 5.82 13.42 14.31
C SER A 224 4.44 13.20 13.68
N MET A 225 4.11 11.99 13.21
CA MET A 225 2.80 11.73 12.60
C MET A 225 1.69 11.41 13.62
N THR A 226 2.04 10.96 14.83
CA THR A 226 1.06 10.50 15.84
C THR A 226 1.22 11.15 17.21
N SER A 227 0.09 11.42 17.88
CA SER A 227 0.03 11.74 19.31
C SER A 227 -0.17 10.52 20.20
N GLY A 228 -0.52 9.36 19.63
CA GLY A 228 -0.69 8.09 20.34
C GLY A 228 0.64 7.45 20.76
N ASP A 229 0.61 6.19 21.18
CA ASP A 229 1.84 5.48 21.54
C ASP A 229 2.77 5.31 20.34
N PHE A 230 4.08 5.40 20.58
CA PHE A 230 5.09 5.23 19.56
C PHE A 230 6.17 4.27 20.04
N THR A 231 6.41 3.22 19.26
CA THR A 231 7.42 2.20 19.59
C THR A 231 8.39 1.99 18.43
N VAL A 232 9.64 1.69 18.76
CA VAL A 232 10.68 1.31 17.80
C VAL A 232 11.30 0.00 18.25
N GLN A 233 11.40 -0.97 17.35
CA GLN A 233 11.96 -2.30 17.60
C GLN A 233 13.00 -2.65 16.55
N MET A 234 14.21 -2.96 17.01
CA MET A 234 15.31 -3.41 16.14
C MET A 234 15.41 -4.94 16.20
N LEU A 235 15.23 -5.60 15.06
CA LEU A 235 15.29 -7.05 14.91
C LEU A 235 16.58 -7.45 14.21
N SER A 236 17.08 -8.66 14.46
CA SER A 236 18.22 -9.20 13.71
C SER A 236 17.81 -9.43 12.25
N GLY A 237 18.71 -9.16 11.31
CA GLY A 237 18.52 -9.24 9.86
C GLY A 237 18.84 -7.92 9.14
N GLY A 238 19.08 -8.02 7.82
CA GLY A 238 19.22 -6.87 6.92
C GLY A 238 17.87 -6.28 6.51
N HIS A 239 17.79 -5.61 5.35
CA HIS A 239 16.55 -4.94 4.91
C HIS A 239 15.31 -5.83 4.92
N PHE A 240 15.48 -7.09 4.52
CA PHE A 240 14.39 -8.07 4.47
C PHE A 240 14.33 -8.97 5.72
N TYR A 241 14.75 -8.47 6.90
CA TYR A 241 14.69 -9.19 8.18
C TYR A 241 13.33 -9.85 8.44
N LEU A 242 12.23 -9.22 7.99
CA LEU A 242 10.86 -9.73 8.15
C LEU A 242 10.60 -11.09 7.48
N LYS A 243 11.45 -11.52 6.53
CA LYS A 243 11.34 -12.82 5.86
C LYS A 243 11.98 -13.95 6.67
N GLU A 244 12.70 -13.63 7.74
CA GLU A 244 13.25 -14.64 8.65
C GLU A 244 12.13 -15.17 9.56
N GLY A 245 11.99 -16.49 9.66
CA GLY A 245 10.82 -17.09 10.32
C GLY A 245 10.60 -16.67 11.78
N ALA A 246 11.67 -16.38 12.52
CA ALA A 246 11.55 -15.85 13.89
C ALA A 246 11.00 -14.41 13.92
N ASN A 247 11.45 -13.56 13.01
CA ASN A 247 10.99 -12.18 12.89
C ASN A 247 9.56 -12.11 12.34
N GLU A 248 9.25 -12.93 11.32
CA GLU A 248 7.89 -13.06 10.78
C GLU A 248 6.90 -13.41 11.91
N LYS A 249 7.21 -14.44 12.70
CA LYS A 249 6.39 -14.85 13.84
C LYS A 249 6.24 -13.71 14.85
N TYR A 250 7.33 -13.05 15.22
CA TYR A 250 7.30 -11.93 16.17
C TYR A 250 6.42 -10.77 15.67
N LEU A 251 6.56 -10.39 14.40
CA LEU A 251 5.76 -9.33 13.78
C LEU A 251 4.27 -9.69 13.77
N LEU A 252 3.93 -10.92 13.38
CA LEU A 252 2.55 -11.39 13.36
C LEU A 252 1.94 -11.41 14.77
N ASP A 253 2.68 -11.92 15.76
CA ASP A 253 2.23 -11.95 17.16
C ASP A 253 2.03 -10.51 17.69
N HIS A 254 2.95 -9.60 17.39
CA HIS A 254 2.86 -8.20 17.79
C HIS A 254 1.67 -7.49 17.14
N ILE A 255 1.49 -7.62 15.82
CA ILE A 255 0.36 -7.05 15.10
C ILE A 255 -0.95 -7.58 15.68
N THR A 256 -1.07 -8.90 15.83
CA THR A 256 -2.28 -9.56 16.35
C THR A 256 -2.66 -9.00 17.72
N LYS A 257 -1.70 -8.97 18.65
CA LYS A 257 -1.92 -8.44 20.00
C LYS A 257 -2.44 -6.99 19.99
N HIS A 258 -1.84 -6.13 19.17
CA HIS A 258 -2.25 -4.73 19.10
C HIS A 258 -3.62 -4.54 18.45
N LEU A 259 -3.96 -5.33 17.43
CA LEU A 259 -5.28 -5.26 16.81
C LEU A 259 -6.38 -5.79 17.74
N GLU A 260 -6.12 -6.85 18.50
CA GLU A 260 -7.07 -7.39 19.50
C GLU A 260 -7.30 -6.40 20.64
N THR A 261 -6.24 -5.70 21.08
CA THR A 261 -6.36 -4.68 22.14
C THR A 261 -7.15 -3.46 21.63
N ALA A 262 -6.85 -2.98 20.43
CA ALA A 262 -7.54 -1.82 19.84
C ALA A 262 -9.02 -2.10 19.52
N GLU A 263 -9.39 -3.37 19.26
CA GLU A 263 -10.79 -3.77 19.12
C GLU A 263 -11.58 -3.57 20.42
N MET A 264 -10.99 -3.92 21.57
CA MET A 264 -11.64 -3.74 22.87
C MET A 264 -11.90 -2.27 23.22
N ASP A 265 -11.06 -1.35 22.75
CA ASP A 265 -11.23 0.09 22.98
C ASP A 265 -12.22 0.74 22.00
N TYR A 266 -12.53 0.08 20.88
CA TYR A 266 -13.41 0.58 19.83
C TYR A 266 -14.89 0.15 20.00
N LEU A 267 -15.14 -0.93 20.74
CA LEU A 267 -16.47 -1.45 21.09
C LEU A 267 -17.03 -0.78 22.36
#